data_AF-A0A2P6U369-F1
#
_entry.id   AF-A0A2P6U369-F1
#
_cell.length_a   1.000
_cell.length_b   1.000
_cell.length_c   1.000
_cell.angle_alpha   90.00
_cell.angle_beta   90.00
_cell.angle_gamma   90.00
#
_symmetry.space_group_name_H-M   'P 1'
#
loop_
_entity.id
_entity.type
_entity.pdbx_description
1 polymer ?
#
loop_
_entity_poly.entity_id
_entity_poly.type
_entity_poly.pdbx_seq_one_letter_code
_entity_poly.pdbx_strand_id
1 'polypeptide(L)'
;MNERYLRWDASAQRQLIMIWVAQQLDVTMAELEERVAELALLLPDLYSKLDKLQAKLVLALVRDLPTTTQRILALREALPSLNLSALLAQYPWMLVKLTAEDVQAALARLAAALGPQVNVERLVEAEPMFLLADIDAVLGELQRLMPGKDPVAVLLADPSGCLDMQSAGLKASLEIDDGIHAA
;
A
#
# COMPACT_ATOMS: atom_id res chain seq x y z
N MET A 1 5.88 -43.22 12.57
CA MET A 1 5.77 -42.11 13.53
C MET A 1 5.71 -40.85 12.69
N ASN A 2 4.60 -40.11 12.73
CA ASN A 2 4.17 -39.19 11.67
C ASN A 2 4.98 -37.87 11.63
N GLU A 3 5.86 -37.74 10.65
CA GLU A 3 6.64 -36.53 10.32
C GLU A 3 5.83 -35.42 9.60
N ARG A 4 4.50 -35.55 9.52
CA ARG A 4 3.61 -34.69 8.71
C ARG A 4 2.89 -33.57 9.49
N TYR A 5 3.27 -33.33 10.75
CA TYR A 5 2.64 -32.30 11.60
C TYR A 5 3.64 -31.33 12.26
N LEU A 6 4.79 -31.06 11.63
CA LEU A 6 5.47 -29.78 11.90
C LEU A 6 4.58 -28.67 11.33
N ARG A 7 3.65 -28.18 12.17
CA ARG A 7 3.03 -26.88 11.97
C ARG A 7 4.18 -25.89 11.82
N TRP A 8 4.43 -25.46 10.59
CA TRP A 8 5.19 -24.26 10.26
C TRP A 8 4.47 -23.10 10.93
N ASP A 9 4.79 -22.89 12.20
CA ASP A 9 4.17 -21.90 13.07
C ASP A 9 4.70 -20.53 12.64
N ALA A 10 3.86 -19.48 12.70
CA ALA A 10 4.24 -18.13 12.29
C ALA A 10 5.56 -17.65 12.93
N SER A 11 5.89 -18.20 14.10
CA SER A 11 7.18 -18.05 14.80
C SER A 11 8.40 -18.52 13.99
N ALA A 12 8.35 -19.66 13.30
CA ALA A 12 9.43 -20.19 12.47
C ALA A 12 9.64 -19.33 11.21
N GLN A 13 8.55 -18.90 10.57
CA GLN A 13 8.63 -17.98 9.42
C GLN A 13 9.27 -16.66 9.80
N ARG A 14 8.83 -16.08 10.93
CA ARG A 14 9.42 -14.85 11.47
C ARG A 14 10.91 -15.02 11.76
N GLN A 15 11.31 -16.11 12.41
CA GLN A 15 12.72 -16.39 12.69
C GLN A 15 13.56 -16.47 11.41
N LEU A 16 13.07 -17.15 10.37
CA LEU A 16 13.77 -17.23 9.09
C LEU A 16 13.93 -15.85 8.42
N ILE A 17 12.88 -15.02 8.47
CA ILE A 17 12.95 -13.63 7.99
C ILE A 17 14.04 -12.88 8.75
N MET A 18 14.05 -12.95 10.08
CA MET A 18 15.01 -12.23 10.92
C MET A 18 16.45 -12.70 10.67
N ILE A 19 16.70 -14.01 10.58
CA ILE A 19 18.02 -14.57 10.27
C ILE A 19 18.50 -14.07 8.90
N TRP A 20 17.64 -14.11 7.90
CA TRP A 20 17.98 -13.64 6.55
C TRP A 20 18.28 -12.13 6.56
N VAL A 21 17.45 -11.31 7.22
CA VAL A 21 17.66 -9.85 7.30
C VAL A 21 18.97 -9.52 8.02
N ALA A 22 19.29 -10.20 9.13
CA ALA A 22 20.54 -10.00 9.87
C ALA A 22 21.76 -10.28 8.99
N GLN A 23 21.72 -11.38 8.21
CA GLN A 23 22.77 -11.71 7.23
C GLN A 23 22.89 -10.64 6.14
N GLN A 24 21.79 -10.06 5.66
CA GLN A 24 21.82 -9.01 4.64
C GLN A 24 22.35 -7.66 5.14
N LEU A 25 22.29 -7.42 6.45
CA LEU A 25 22.78 -6.19 7.08
C LEU A 25 24.16 -6.34 7.70
N ASP A 26 24.71 -7.56 7.75
CA ASP A 26 25.95 -7.91 8.45
C ASP A 26 25.92 -7.48 9.93
N VAL A 27 24.80 -7.75 10.61
CA VAL A 27 24.57 -7.43 12.03
C VAL A 27 24.23 -8.70 12.82
N THR A 28 24.37 -8.60 14.14
CA THR A 28 23.93 -9.66 15.04
C THR A 28 22.40 -9.71 15.14
N MET A 29 21.87 -10.87 15.55
CA MET A 29 20.44 -11.01 15.81
C MET A 29 19.95 -10.06 16.91
N ALA A 30 20.77 -9.80 17.94
CA ALA A 30 20.42 -8.88 19.02
C ALA A 30 20.27 -7.44 18.51
N GLU A 31 21.21 -6.95 17.70
CA GLU A 31 21.12 -5.61 17.08
C GLU A 31 19.90 -5.49 16.14
N LEU A 32 19.57 -6.56 15.41
CA LEU A 32 18.38 -6.55 14.57
C LEU A 32 17.09 -6.53 15.41
N GLU A 33 17.03 -7.28 16.51
CA GLU A 33 15.89 -7.29 17.43
C GLU A 33 15.65 -5.91 18.04
N GLU A 34 16.70 -5.17 18.40
CA GLU A 34 16.60 -3.78 18.88
C GLU A 34 15.98 -2.86 17.81
N ARG A 35 16.50 -2.90 16.57
CA ARG A 35 15.95 -2.10 15.45
C ARG A 35 14.49 -2.43 15.16
N VAL A 36 14.14 -3.71 15.25
CA VAL A 36 12.77 -4.18 15.04
C VAL A 36 11.86 -3.77 16.20
N ALA A 37 12.36 -3.75 17.44
CA ALA A 37 11.62 -3.26 18.59
C ALA A 37 11.33 -1.75 18.48
N GLU A 38 12.29 -0.95 18.01
CA GLU A 38 12.07 0.47 17.72
C GLU A 38 11.00 0.67 16.64
N LEU A 39 11.05 -0.11 15.55
CA LEU A 39 10.00 -0.09 14.52
C LEU A 39 8.62 -0.46 15.08
N ALA A 40 8.56 -1.40 16.03
CA ALA A 40 7.33 -1.83 16.68
C ALA A 40 6.67 -0.70 17.52
N LEU A 41 7.45 0.24 18.05
CA LEU A 41 6.92 1.41 18.75
C LEU A 41 6.19 2.36 17.80
N LEU A 42 6.64 2.45 16.55
CA LEU A 42 6.05 3.34 15.54
C LEU A 42 4.86 2.69 14.82
N LEU A 43 4.96 1.39 14.54
CA LEU A 43 4.00 0.61 13.73
C LEU A 43 3.66 -0.73 14.40
N PRO A 44 2.94 -0.72 15.54
CA PRO A 44 2.62 -1.93 16.30
C PRO A 44 1.81 -2.96 15.49
N ASP A 45 0.89 -2.49 14.63
CA ASP A 45 0.07 -3.38 13.80
C ASP A 45 0.90 -4.08 12.72
N LEU A 46 1.88 -3.37 12.15
CA LEU A 46 2.81 -3.95 11.17
C LEU A 46 3.69 -5.01 11.84
N TYR A 47 4.19 -4.74 13.04
CA TYR A 47 4.99 -5.67 13.82
C TYR A 47 4.25 -6.98 14.12
N SER A 48 2.94 -6.90 14.41
CA SER A 48 2.08 -8.08 14.64
C SER A 48 1.94 -8.98 13.40
N LYS A 49 2.25 -8.46 12.21
CA LYS A 49 2.14 -9.15 10.92
C LYS A 49 3.50 -9.40 10.25
N LEU A 50 4.62 -9.25 10.97
CA LEU A 50 5.97 -9.39 10.40
C LEU A 50 6.20 -10.75 9.73
N ASP A 51 5.58 -11.81 10.25
CA ASP A 51 5.60 -13.15 9.67
C ASP A 51 4.99 -13.20 8.26
N LYS A 52 4.04 -12.30 7.95
CA LYS A 52 3.35 -12.21 6.65
C LYS A 52 4.02 -11.25 5.68
N LEU A 53 5.00 -10.45 6.15
CA LEU A 53 5.70 -9.50 5.30
C LEU A 53 6.79 -10.20 4.49
N GLN A 54 7.06 -9.66 3.30
CA GLN A 54 8.20 -10.09 2.51
C GLN A 54 9.50 -9.68 3.20
N ALA A 55 10.47 -10.60 3.29
CA ALA A 55 11.74 -10.33 3.95
C ALA A 55 12.49 -9.10 3.39
N LYS A 56 12.39 -8.87 2.07
CA LYS A 56 12.95 -7.69 1.39
C LYS A 56 12.36 -6.36 1.90
N LEU A 57 11.07 -6.36 2.22
CA LEU A 57 10.41 -5.19 2.79
C LEU A 57 10.89 -4.96 4.22
N VAL A 58 10.94 -6.01 5.05
CA VAL A 58 11.47 -5.90 6.42
C VAL A 58 12.89 -5.35 6.40
N LEU A 59 13.74 -5.89 5.53
CA LEU A 59 15.09 -5.39 5.29
C LEU A 59 15.09 -3.90 4.93
N ALA A 60 14.23 -3.46 4.01
CA ALA A 60 14.16 -2.06 3.62
C ALA A 60 13.80 -1.14 4.80
N LEU A 61 12.90 -1.58 5.69
CA LEU A 61 12.46 -0.82 6.86
C LEU A 61 13.54 -0.71 7.96
N VAL A 62 14.30 -1.79 8.19
CA VAL A 62 15.31 -1.84 9.28
C VAL A 62 16.72 -1.44 8.85
N ARG A 63 16.97 -1.37 7.53
CA ARG A 63 18.27 -0.95 6.98
C ARG A 63 18.59 0.50 7.33
N ASP A 64 17.61 1.38 7.21
CA ASP A 64 17.72 2.80 7.51
C ASP A 64 16.52 3.25 8.35
N LEU A 65 16.62 2.94 9.64
CA LEU A 65 15.57 3.21 10.62
C LEU A 65 15.34 4.72 10.83
N PRO A 66 16.36 5.60 10.87
CA PRO A 66 16.15 7.04 10.91
C PRO A 66 15.31 7.56 9.74
N THR A 67 15.66 7.19 8.50
CA THR A 67 14.90 7.61 7.31
C THR A 67 13.48 7.03 7.32
N THR A 68 13.33 5.77 7.70
CA THR A 68 12.02 5.11 7.81
C THR A 68 11.15 5.82 8.86
N THR A 69 11.72 6.19 9.99
CA THR A 69 11.04 6.93 11.07
C THR A 69 10.58 8.30 10.59
N GLN A 70 11.46 9.07 9.95
CA GLN A 70 11.10 10.37 9.37
C GLN A 70 9.97 10.24 8.35
N ARG A 71 10.01 9.20 7.50
CA ARG A 71 8.94 8.94 6.53
C ARG A 71 7.62 8.61 7.20
N ILE A 72 7.62 7.77 8.24
CA ILE A 72 6.41 7.45 9.02
C ILE A 72 5.82 8.71 9.66
N LEU A 73 6.67 9.57 10.25
CA LEU A 73 6.23 10.83 10.86
C LEU A 73 5.64 11.78 9.81
N ALA A 74 6.32 11.96 8.68
CA ALA A 74 5.84 12.82 7.60
C ALA A 74 4.51 12.30 7.00
N LEU A 75 4.36 10.98 6.85
CA LEU A 75 3.09 10.39 6.41
C LEU A 75 1.98 10.58 7.45
N ARG A 76 2.30 10.55 8.75
CA ARG A 76 1.34 10.82 9.82
C ARG A 76 0.86 12.27 9.81
N GLU A 77 1.75 13.21 9.49
CA GLU A 77 1.39 14.61 9.30
C GLU A 77 0.51 14.83 8.05
N ALA A 78 0.75 14.06 6.99
CA ALA A 78 -0.05 14.11 5.77
C ALA A 78 -1.44 13.44 5.89
N LEU A 79 -1.59 12.46 6.79
CA LEU A 79 -2.83 11.71 7.03
C LEU A 79 -3.20 11.73 8.53
N PRO A 80 -3.45 12.92 9.10
CA PRO A 80 -3.56 13.08 10.55
C PRO A 80 -4.81 12.42 11.14
N SER A 81 -5.84 12.15 10.34
CA SER A 81 -7.08 11.53 10.82
C SER A 81 -7.06 10.00 10.76
N LEU A 82 -6.04 9.39 10.13
CA LEU A 82 -5.99 7.96 9.88
C LEU A 82 -5.13 7.21 10.89
N ASN A 83 -5.51 5.95 11.17
CA ASN A 83 -4.61 5.03 11.87
C ASN A 83 -3.53 4.53 10.90
N LEU A 84 -2.44 5.30 10.79
CA LEU A 84 -1.33 4.98 9.88
C LEU A 84 -0.71 3.61 10.16
N SER A 85 -0.66 3.16 11.42
CA SER A 85 -0.13 1.83 11.76
C SER A 85 -0.98 0.72 11.13
N ALA A 86 -2.31 0.77 11.30
CA ALA A 86 -3.23 -0.18 10.70
C ALA A 86 -3.24 -0.11 9.16
N LEU A 87 -3.13 1.09 8.60
CA LEU A 87 -3.07 1.32 7.16
C LEU A 87 -1.81 0.68 6.55
N LEU A 88 -0.63 0.98 7.11
CA LEU A 88 0.64 0.45 6.63
C LEU A 88 0.79 -1.05 6.89
N ALA A 89 0.13 -1.59 7.91
CA ALA A 89 0.06 -3.03 8.15
C ALA A 89 -0.74 -3.78 7.07
N GLN A 90 -1.63 -3.09 6.35
CA GLN A 90 -2.39 -3.64 5.22
C GLN A 90 -1.73 -3.32 3.88
N TYR A 91 -1.12 -2.14 3.78
CA TYR A 91 -0.52 -1.62 2.55
C TYR A 91 0.93 -1.18 2.76
N PRO A 92 1.86 -2.11 3.07
CA PRO A 92 3.23 -1.74 3.41
C PRO A 92 4.02 -1.12 2.26
N TRP A 93 3.57 -1.31 1.02
CA TRP A 93 4.17 -0.71 -0.18
C TRP A 93 4.15 0.82 -0.10
N MET A 94 3.22 1.43 0.65
CA MET A 94 3.12 2.89 0.81
C MET A 94 4.41 3.47 1.39
N LEU A 95 5.01 2.81 2.39
CA LEU A 95 6.28 3.25 2.97
C LEU A 95 7.43 3.25 1.97
N VAL A 96 7.36 2.40 0.94
CA VAL A 96 8.43 2.27 -0.05
C VAL A 96 8.20 3.21 -1.22
N LYS A 97 6.95 3.33 -1.69
CA LYS A 97 6.61 3.99 -2.96
C LYS A 97 6.19 5.45 -2.82
N LEU A 98 5.72 5.88 -1.65
CA LEU A 98 5.14 7.20 -1.48
C LEU A 98 5.95 8.03 -0.48
N THR A 99 6.12 9.30 -0.82
CA THR A 99 6.54 10.35 0.10
C THR A 99 5.32 11.07 0.69
N ALA A 100 5.53 11.85 1.74
CA ALA A 100 4.46 12.68 2.29
C ALA A 100 3.96 13.73 1.28
N GLU A 101 4.85 14.27 0.44
CA GLU A 101 4.51 15.19 -0.63
C GLU A 101 3.63 14.52 -1.69
N ASP A 102 3.95 13.28 -2.11
CA ASP A 102 3.12 12.52 -3.05
C ASP A 102 1.72 12.30 -2.49
N VAL A 103 1.62 11.95 -1.20
CA VAL A 103 0.33 11.74 -0.52
C VAL A 103 -0.47 13.04 -0.48
N GLN A 104 0.14 14.16 -0.06
CA GLN A 104 -0.54 15.45 -0.01
C GLN A 104 -1.02 15.90 -1.39
N ALA A 105 -0.18 15.74 -2.43
CA ALA A 105 -0.55 16.05 -3.81
C ALA A 105 -1.71 15.17 -4.30
N ALA A 106 -1.71 13.87 -3.98
CA ALA A 106 -2.80 12.98 -4.32
C ALA A 106 -4.10 13.34 -3.59
N LEU A 107 -4.05 13.64 -2.30
CA LEU A 107 -5.21 14.08 -1.52
C LEU A 107 -5.81 15.37 -2.07
N ALA A 108 -4.96 16.34 -2.46
CA ALA A 108 -5.41 17.59 -3.07
C ALA A 108 -6.10 17.35 -4.42
N ARG A 109 -5.55 16.48 -5.27
CA ARG A 109 -6.16 16.09 -6.55
C ARG A 109 -7.52 15.42 -6.34
N LEU A 110 -7.60 14.45 -5.43
CA LEU A 110 -8.84 13.77 -5.08
C LEU A 110 -9.89 14.76 -4.54
N ALA A 111 -9.50 15.70 -3.67
CA ALA A 111 -10.41 16.70 -3.14
C ALA A 111 -10.94 17.65 -4.22
N ALA A 112 -10.09 18.05 -5.17
CA ALA A 112 -10.49 18.88 -6.30
C ALA A 112 -11.47 18.16 -7.23
N ALA A 113 -11.24 16.87 -7.51
CA ALA A 113 -12.06 16.08 -8.42
C ALA A 113 -13.40 15.64 -7.81
N LEU A 114 -13.43 15.26 -6.53
CA LEU A 114 -14.60 14.70 -5.85
C LEU A 114 -15.49 15.77 -5.19
N GLY A 115 -14.95 16.97 -5.00
CA GLY A 115 -15.67 18.10 -4.42
C GLY A 115 -15.62 18.14 -2.88
N PRO A 116 -16.04 19.29 -2.30
CA PRO A 116 -15.75 19.63 -0.90
C PRO A 116 -16.52 18.81 0.14
N GLN A 117 -17.56 18.07 -0.25
CA GLN A 117 -18.36 17.26 0.68
C GLN A 117 -17.77 15.86 0.90
N VAL A 118 -16.79 15.46 0.09
CA VAL A 118 -16.20 14.13 0.15
C VAL A 118 -15.03 14.10 1.14
N ASN A 119 -15.09 13.18 2.10
CA ASN A 119 -13.96 12.92 2.99
C ASN A 119 -12.94 12.03 2.27
N VAL A 120 -11.95 12.67 1.64
CA VAL A 120 -10.90 12.00 0.88
C VAL A 120 -10.03 11.10 1.74
N GLU A 121 -9.72 11.50 2.98
CA GLU A 121 -8.91 10.66 3.87
C GLU A 121 -9.63 9.33 4.18
N ARG A 122 -10.94 9.34 4.39
CA ARG A 122 -11.72 8.09 4.55
C ARG A 122 -11.77 7.24 3.28
N LEU A 123 -11.87 7.87 2.11
CA LEU A 123 -11.79 7.15 0.84
C LEU A 123 -10.44 6.44 0.70
N VAL A 124 -9.35 7.14 1.02
CA VAL A 124 -7.99 6.59 1.00
C VAL A 124 -7.78 5.53 2.08
N GLU A 125 -8.38 5.67 3.26
CA GLU A 125 -8.33 4.64 4.31
C GLU A 125 -8.95 3.32 3.84
N ALA A 126 -10.09 3.40 3.14
CA ALA A 126 -10.76 2.24 2.57
C ALA A 126 -10.00 1.67 1.36
N GLU A 127 -9.50 2.55 0.48
CA GLU A 127 -8.87 2.17 -0.78
C GLU A 127 -7.64 3.05 -1.08
N PRO A 128 -6.45 2.69 -0.57
CA PRO A 128 -5.24 3.51 -0.73
C PRO A 128 -4.70 3.57 -2.15
N MET A 129 -5.17 2.70 -3.05
CA MET A 129 -4.78 2.75 -4.47
C MET A 129 -5.19 4.06 -5.14
N PHE A 130 -6.18 4.79 -4.62
CA PHE A 130 -6.50 6.13 -5.09
C PHE A 130 -5.37 7.15 -4.92
N LEU A 131 -4.38 6.90 -4.05
CA LEU A 131 -3.19 7.75 -3.96
C LEU A 131 -2.31 7.66 -5.21
N LEU A 132 -2.38 6.55 -5.95
CA LEU A 132 -1.64 6.32 -7.20
C LEU A 132 -2.50 6.48 -8.44
N ALA A 133 -3.83 6.40 -8.30
CA ALA A 133 -4.75 6.46 -9.42
C ALA A 133 -4.79 7.85 -10.07
N ASP A 134 -5.12 7.86 -11.36
CA ASP A 134 -5.56 9.06 -12.05
C ASP A 134 -7.07 9.19 -11.88
N ILE A 135 -7.48 10.00 -10.90
CA ILE A 135 -8.89 10.16 -10.54
C ILE A 135 -9.73 10.72 -11.69
N ASP A 136 -9.17 11.61 -12.51
CA ASP A 136 -9.88 12.21 -13.64
C ASP A 136 -10.16 11.17 -14.72
N ALA A 137 -9.19 10.28 -14.97
CA ALA A 137 -9.37 9.14 -15.86
C ALA A 137 -10.44 8.16 -15.33
N VAL A 138 -10.44 7.86 -14.03
CA VAL A 138 -11.46 7.00 -13.40
C VAL A 138 -12.86 7.61 -13.56
N LEU A 139 -13.03 8.88 -13.22
CA LEU A 139 -14.34 9.55 -13.32
C LEU A 139 -14.80 9.68 -14.77
N GLY A 140 -13.88 9.97 -15.70
CA GLY A 140 -14.17 10.01 -17.14
C GLY A 140 -14.65 8.66 -17.67
N GLU A 141 -14.02 7.57 -17.25
CA GLU A 141 -14.42 6.22 -17.64
C GLU A 141 -15.77 5.82 -17.06
N LEU A 142 -16.05 6.15 -15.78
CA LEU A 142 -17.36 5.95 -15.18
C LEU A 142 -18.46 6.73 -15.93
N GLN A 143 -18.17 7.98 -16.31
CA GLN A 143 -19.10 8.79 -17.08
C GLN A 143 -19.40 8.20 -18.46
N ARG A 144 -18.38 7.61 -19.11
CA ARG A 144 -18.50 6.94 -20.42
C ARG A 144 -19.33 5.66 -20.32
N LEU A 145 -19.10 4.85 -19.29
CA LEU A 145 -19.75 3.55 -19.11
C LEU A 145 -21.18 3.67 -18.56
N MET A 146 -21.45 4.71 -17.77
CA MET A 146 -22.76 4.93 -17.12
C MET A 146 -23.31 6.33 -17.45
N PRO A 147 -23.65 6.61 -18.73
CA PRO A 147 -24.18 7.90 -19.13
C PRO A 147 -25.48 8.21 -18.37
N GLY A 148 -25.54 9.36 -17.71
CA GLY A 148 -26.69 9.81 -16.93
C GLY A 148 -26.62 9.52 -15.42
N LYS A 149 -25.58 8.84 -14.93
CA LYS A 149 -25.28 8.79 -13.49
C LYS A 149 -24.18 9.78 -13.12
N ASP A 150 -24.19 10.24 -11.87
CA ASP A 150 -23.09 11.01 -11.29
C ASP A 150 -21.90 10.07 -11.02
N PRO A 151 -20.75 10.24 -11.71
CA PRO A 151 -19.59 9.36 -11.56
C PRO A 151 -19.01 9.39 -10.14
N VAL A 152 -19.10 10.51 -9.43
CA VAL A 152 -18.62 10.61 -8.04
C VAL A 152 -19.48 9.75 -7.12
N ALA A 153 -20.81 9.83 -7.26
CA ALA A 153 -21.72 9.00 -6.48
C ALA A 153 -21.54 7.50 -6.74
N VAL A 154 -21.23 7.12 -8.00
CA VAL A 154 -20.92 5.72 -8.35
C VAL A 154 -19.61 5.27 -7.69
N LEU A 155 -18.55 6.07 -7.78
CA LEU A 155 -17.26 5.76 -7.17
C LEU A 155 -17.37 5.57 -5.65
N LEU A 156 -18.11 6.46 -4.96
CA LEU A 156 -18.27 6.38 -3.51
C LEU A 156 -19.12 5.17 -3.07
N ALA A 157 -19.96 4.63 -3.95
CA ALA A 157 -20.74 3.43 -3.66
C ALA A 157 -19.91 2.14 -3.76
N ASP A 158 -18.92 2.09 -4.66
CA ASP A 158 -18.02 0.95 -4.83
C ASP A 158 -16.61 1.40 -5.30
N PRO A 159 -15.75 1.87 -4.37
CA PRO A 159 -14.44 2.42 -4.72
C PRO A 159 -13.50 1.39 -5.37
N SER A 160 -13.45 0.16 -4.83
CA SER A 160 -12.55 -0.89 -5.31
C SER A 160 -12.96 -1.38 -6.71
N GLY A 161 -14.26 -1.55 -6.98
CA GLY A 161 -14.75 -1.93 -8.30
C GLY A 161 -14.36 -0.94 -9.41
N CYS A 162 -14.31 0.36 -9.09
CA CYS A 162 -13.92 1.39 -10.05
C CYS A 162 -12.43 1.30 -10.45
N LEU A 163 -11.54 0.92 -9.52
CA LEU A 163 -10.12 0.75 -9.80
C LEU A 163 -9.82 -0.53 -10.59
N ASP A 164 -10.55 -1.61 -10.31
CA ASP A 164 -10.47 -2.85 -11.08
C ASP A 164 -10.93 -2.62 -12.53
N MET A 165 -11.95 -1.79 -12.74
CA MET A 165 -12.40 -1.40 -14.07
C MET A 165 -11.37 -0.56 -14.83
N GLN A 166 -10.68 0.37 -14.15
CA GLN A 166 -9.59 1.14 -14.78
C GLN A 166 -8.44 0.23 -15.21
N SER A 167 -8.04 -0.70 -14.35
CA SER A 167 -6.96 -1.64 -14.64
C SER A 167 -7.37 -2.70 -15.69
N ALA A 168 -8.65 -3.05 -15.78
CA ALA A 168 -9.20 -3.84 -16.87
C ALA A 168 -9.30 -3.06 -18.19
N GLY A 169 -9.68 -1.78 -18.16
CA GLY A 169 -9.73 -0.89 -19.32
C GLY A 169 -8.34 -0.61 -19.91
N LEU A 170 -7.32 -0.49 -19.06
CA LEU A 170 -5.91 -0.41 -19.46
C LEU A 170 -5.43 -1.69 -20.16
N LYS A 171 -5.84 -2.88 -19.69
CA LYS A 171 -5.55 -4.16 -20.38
C LYS A 171 -6.26 -4.26 -21.72
N ALA A 172 -7.54 -3.89 -21.78
CA ALA A 172 -8.32 -3.94 -23.01
C ALA A 172 -7.80 -2.98 -24.10
N SER A 173 -7.22 -1.82 -23.72
CA SER A 173 -6.64 -0.88 -24.67
C SER A 173 -5.27 -1.32 -25.20
N LEU A 174 -4.57 -2.21 -24.50
CA LEU A 174 -3.29 -2.80 -24.93
C LEU A 174 -3.46 -4.08 -25.78
N GLU A 175 -4.64 -4.71 -25.78
CA GLU A 175 -4.93 -5.90 -26.59
C GLU A 175 -5.49 -5.60 -28.00
N ILE A 176 -5.53 -4.33 -28.43
CA ILE A 176 -6.04 -3.94 -29.76
C ILE A 176 -4.93 -3.78 -30.81
N ASP A 177 -3.64 -3.89 -30.46
CA ASP A 177 -2.51 -3.67 -31.39
C ASP A 177 -1.63 -4.91 -31.64
N ASP A 178 -2.20 -6.11 -31.66
CA ASP A 178 -1.61 -7.28 -32.33
C ASP A 178 -2.18 -7.46 -33.76
N GLY A 179 -2.49 -6.33 -34.38
CA GLY A 179 -2.85 -6.24 -35.79
C GLY A 179 -1.62 -5.93 -36.65
N ILE A 180 -1.48 -6.74 -37.70
CA ILE A 180 -0.72 -6.49 -38.96
C ILE A 180 0.82 -6.74 -38.85
N HIS A 181 1.45 -7.71 -39.55
CA HIS A 181 1.32 -8.07 -40.95
C HIS A 181 1.69 -9.54 -41.24
N ALA A 182 0.80 -10.21 -41.98
CA ALA A 182 1.21 -11.20 -42.96
C ALA A 182 1.84 -10.47 -44.15
N ALA A 183 3.10 -10.81 -44.45
CA ALA A 183 3.72 -10.75 -45.77
C ALA A 183 4.94 -11.67 -45.77
#